data_AF-D2D0B1-F1
#
_entry.id   AF-D2D0B1-F1
#
_cell.length_a   1.000
_cell.length_b   1.000
_cell.length_c   1.000
_cell.angle_alpha   90.00
_cell.angle_beta   90.00
_cell.angle_gamma   90.00
#
_symmetry.space_group_name_H-M   'P 1'
#
loop_
_entity.id
_entity.type
_entity.pdbx_description
1 polymer ?
#
loop_
_entity_poly.entity_id
_entity_poly.type
_entity_poly.pdbx_seq_one_letter_code
_entity_poly.pdbx_strand_id
1 'polypeptide(L)'
;TVEEVLGHFGVNESTGLSLEQVKKLKERWGSNELPAEEGKTLLELVIEQFEDLLVRILLLAACISFVLAWFEEGEETITAFVEPFVILLILVANAIVGV
;
A
#
# COMPACT_ATOMS: atom_id res chain seq x y z
N THR A 1 -9.46 41.21 -20.05
CA THR A 1 -10.16 40.93 -21.32
C THR A 1 -9.42 39.83 -22.07
N VAL A 2 -9.90 39.39 -23.23
CA VAL A 2 -9.22 38.36 -24.04
C VAL A 2 -7.79 38.81 -24.40
N GLU A 3 -7.63 40.08 -24.74
CA GLU A 3 -6.35 40.68 -25.13
C GLU A 3 -5.35 40.68 -23.97
N GLU A 4 -5.80 40.93 -22.75
CA GLU A 4 -4.94 40.89 -21.55
C GLU A 4 -4.43 39.47 -21.27
N VAL A 5 -5.25 38.44 -21.47
CA VAL A 5 -4.85 37.03 -21.27
C VAL A 5 -3.88 36.58 -22.35
N LEU A 6 -4.16 36.92 -23.62
CA LEU A 6 -3.24 36.65 -24.73
C LEU A 6 -1.89 37.35 -24.52
N GLY A 7 -1.92 38.60 -24.04
CA GLY A 7 -0.72 39.38 -23.68
C GLY A 7 0.04 38.78 -22.49
N HIS A 8 -0.65 38.32 -21.45
CA HIS A 8 -0.04 37.70 -20.28
C HIS A 8 0.73 36.41 -20.62
N PHE A 9 0.16 35.55 -21.48
CA PHE A 9 0.80 34.31 -21.91
C PHE A 9 1.68 34.45 -23.15
N GLY A 10 1.70 35.63 -23.79
CA GLY A 10 2.46 35.88 -25.01
C GLY A 10 2.08 34.93 -26.15
N VAL A 11 0.79 34.61 -26.28
CA VAL A 11 0.28 33.62 -27.24
C VAL A 11 -0.53 34.31 -28.34
N ASN A 12 -0.36 33.86 -29.57
CA ASN A 12 -1.16 34.32 -30.70
C ASN A 12 -2.43 33.47 -30.82
N GLU A 13 -3.58 34.10 -30.97
CA GLU A 13 -4.87 33.42 -31.05
C GLU A 13 -5.00 32.50 -32.29
N SER A 14 -4.44 32.91 -33.43
CA SER A 14 -4.54 32.17 -34.69
C SER A 14 -3.52 31.03 -34.83
N THR A 15 -2.34 31.15 -34.21
CA THR A 15 -1.25 30.17 -34.37
C THR A 15 -0.93 29.40 -33.08
N GLY A 16 -1.43 29.84 -31.93
CA GLY A 16 -1.13 29.26 -30.63
C GLY A 16 0.30 29.49 -30.15
N LEU A 17 0.77 28.62 -29.24
CA LEU A 17 2.12 28.64 -28.69
C LEU A 17 3.11 27.97 -29.64
N SER A 18 4.32 28.52 -29.73
CA SER A 18 5.45 27.84 -30.39
C SER A 18 5.94 26.63 -29.61
N LEU A 19 6.60 25.69 -30.28
CA LEU A 19 7.18 24.49 -29.65
C LEU A 19 8.19 24.84 -28.54
N GLU A 20 8.95 25.92 -28.70
CA GLU A 20 9.88 26.40 -27.66
C GLU A 20 9.14 26.93 -26.43
N GLN A 21 8.03 27.67 -26.63
CA GLN A 21 7.20 28.14 -25.52
C GLN A 21 6.55 26.97 -24.80
N VAL A 22 6.03 25.98 -25.51
CA VAL A 22 5.47 24.76 -24.91
C VAL A 22 6.51 24.06 -24.05
N LYS A 23 7.74 23.89 -24.55
CA LYS A 23 8.82 23.27 -23.78
C LYS A 23 9.16 24.05 -22.51
N LYS A 24 9.36 25.38 -22.61
CA LYS A 24 9.65 26.24 -21.44
C LYS A 24 8.51 26.26 -20.43
N LEU A 25 7.26 26.29 -20.89
CA LEU A 25 6.09 26.27 -20.01
C LEU A 25 5.93 24.92 -19.34
N LYS A 26 6.16 23.81 -20.05
CA LYS A 26 6.12 22.47 -19.46
C LYS A 26 7.23 22.25 -18.42
N GLU A 27 8.42 22.80 -18.64
CA GLU A 27 9.51 22.79 -17.65
C GLU A 27 9.17 23.63 -16.40
N ARG A 28 8.47 24.76 -16.57
CA ARG A 28 8.10 25.66 -15.47
C ARG A 28 6.90 25.18 -14.66
N TRP A 29 5.88 24.67 -15.33
CA TRP A 29 4.57 24.36 -14.73
C TRP A 29 4.31 22.87 -14.57
N GLY A 30 5.15 22.01 -15.16
CA GLY A 30 4.94 20.56 -15.19
C GLY A 30 3.90 20.13 -16.22
N SER A 31 3.58 18.83 -16.18
CA SER A 31 2.47 18.26 -16.94
C SER A 31 1.14 18.70 -16.33
N ASN A 32 0.12 18.92 -17.17
CA ASN A 32 -1.25 19.14 -16.71
C ASN A 32 -1.91 17.80 -16.34
N GLU A 33 -1.35 17.12 -15.36
CA GLU A 33 -1.86 15.87 -14.80
C GLU A 33 -1.90 15.99 -13.28
N LEU A 34 -2.92 15.39 -12.67
CA LEU A 34 -2.96 15.29 -11.21
C LEU A 34 -1.87 14.29 -10.78
N PRO A 35 -1.13 14.57 -9.71
CA PRO A 35 -0.20 13.59 -9.17
C PRO A 35 -0.97 12.32 -8.84
N ALA A 36 -0.47 11.17 -9.29
CA ALA A 36 -1.01 9.89 -8.86
C ALA A 36 -0.76 9.74 -7.37
N GLU A 37 -1.77 9.28 -6.63
CA GLU A 37 -1.54 8.84 -5.26
C GLU A 37 -0.58 7.65 -5.28
N GLU A 38 0.48 7.74 -4.48
CA GLU A 38 1.37 6.60 -4.27
C GLU A 38 0.56 5.53 -3.54
N GLY A 39 0.23 4.45 -4.25
CA GLY A 39 -0.41 3.30 -3.65
C GLY A 39 0.53 2.65 -2.64
N LYS A 40 -0.02 2.18 -1.51
CA LYS A 40 0.74 1.37 -0.55
C LYS A 40 1.21 0.09 -1.23
N THR A 41 2.42 -0.34 -0.89
CA THR A 41 2.95 -1.61 -1.36
C THR A 41 2.27 -2.78 -0.64
N LEU A 42 2.25 -3.97 -1.26
CA LEU A 42 1.70 -5.18 -0.61
C LEU A 42 2.38 -5.48 0.74
N LEU A 43 3.67 -5.18 0.87
CA LEU A 43 4.42 -5.39 2.10
C LEU A 43 3.99 -4.41 3.20
N GLU A 44 3.76 -3.14 2.86
CA GLU A 44 3.24 -2.14 3.81
C GLU A 44 1.84 -2.53 4.32
N LEU A 45 0.96 -2.99 3.43
CA LEU A 45 -0.39 -3.43 3.80
C LEU A 45 -0.35 -4.66 4.72
N VAL A 46 0.58 -5.61 4.47
CA VAL A 46 0.79 -6.76 5.38
C VAL A 46 1.28 -6.29 6.74
N ILE A 47 2.22 -5.35 6.82
CA ILE A 47 2.70 -4.83 8.12
C ILE A 47 1.58 -4.13 8.89
N GLU A 48 0.74 -3.35 8.20
CA GLU A 48 -0.39 -2.64 8.79
C GLU A 48 -1.40 -3.62 9.43
N GLN A 49 -1.61 -4.80 8.85
CA GLN A 49 -2.44 -5.86 9.45
C GLN A 49 -1.88 -6.37 10.79
N PHE A 50 -0.55 -6.37 10.99
CA PHE A 50 0.06 -6.74 12.28
C PHE A 50 0.02 -5.62 13.34
N GLU A 51 -0.42 -4.41 12.98
CA GLU A 51 -0.66 -3.32 13.96
C GLU A 51 -1.98 -3.47 14.70
N ASP A 52 -2.93 -4.22 14.14
CA ASP A 52 -4.22 -4.47 14.76
C ASP A 52 -4.08 -5.22 16.09
N LEU A 53 -4.78 -4.72 17.12
CA LEU A 53 -4.69 -5.26 18.48
C LEU A 53 -5.20 -6.71 18.56
N LEU A 54 -6.25 -7.07 17.81
CA LEU A 54 -6.77 -8.43 17.77
C LEU A 54 -5.78 -9.37 17.08
N VAL A 55 -5.17 -8.94 15.98
CA VAL A 55 -4.11 -9.71 15.28
C VAL A 55 -2.93 -9.97 16.20
N ARG A 56 -2.52 -8.98 16.99
CA ARG A 56 -1.45 -9.15 17.99
C ARG A 56 -1.81 -10.15 19.09
N ILE A 57 -3.05 -10.13 19.58
CA ILE A 57 -3.54 -11.13 20.55
C ILE A 57 -3.52 -12.53 19.95
N LEU A 58 -4.00 -12.68 18.71
CA LEU A 58 -3.98 -13.96 17.97
C LEU A 58 -2.56 -14.47 17.75
N LEU A 59 -1.63 -13.59 17.37
CA LEU A 59 -0.22 -13.94 17.19
C LEU A 59 0.43 -14.37 18.51
N LEU A 60 0.12 -13.69 19.62
CA LEU A 60 0.58 -14.09 20.96
C LEU A 60 0.03 -15.47 21.33
N ALA A 61 -1.25 -15.74 21.08
CA ALA A 61 -1.86 -17.05 21.31
C ALA A 61 -1.21 -18.13 20.43
N ALA A 62 -0.93 -17.84 19.16
CA ALA A 62 -0.21 -18.75 18.27
C ALA A 62 1.19 -19.08 18.79
N CYS A 63 1.95 -18.07 19.25
CA CYS A 63 3.27 -18.25 19.84
C CYS A 63 3.23 -19.13 21.10
N ILE A 64 2.30 -18.86 22.02
CA ILE A 64 2.15 -19.66 23.25
C ILE A 64 1.77 -21.10 22.89
N SER A 65 0.79 -21.29 22.00
CA SER A 65 0.34 -22.62 21.56
C SER A 65 1.47 -23.39 20.87
N PHE A 66 2.29 -22.70 20.06
CA PHE A 66 3.45 -23.30 19.41
C PHE A 66 4.51 -23.74 20.41
N VAL A 67 4.80 -22.90 21.41
CA VAL A 67 5.75 -23.23 22.48
C VAL A 67 5.25 -24.43 23.30
N LEU A 68 3.96 -24.46 23.65
CA LEU A 68 3.36 -25.58 24.36
C LEU A 68 3.43 -26.87 23.54
N ALA A 69 3.06 -26.83 22.27
CA ALA A 69 3.17 -27.97 21.36
C ALA A 69 4.62 -28.45 21.19
N TRP A 70 5.60 -27.54 21.25
CA TRP A 70 7.02 -27.89 21.18
C TRP A 70 7.52 -28.66 22.41
N PHE A 71 6.93 -28.43 23.58
CA PHE A 71 7.25 -29.13 24.83
C PHE A 71 6.43 -30.41 25.03
N GLU A 72 5.49 -30.71 24.14
CA GLU A 72 4.64 -31.88 24.23
C GLU A 72 5.40 -33.11 23.70
N GLU A 73 5.96 -33.92 24.62
CA GLU A 73 6.67 -35.16 24.28
C GLU A 73 5.68 -36.34 24.28
N GLY A 74 5.33 -36.88 23.10
CA GLY A 74 4.44 -38.04 22.97
C GLY A 74 3.97 -38.38 21.55
N GLU A 75 3.13 -39.42 21.41
CA GLU A 75 2.54 -39.85 20.12
C GLU A 75 1.59 -38.80 19.50
N GLU A 76 1.10 -37.83 20.28
CA GLU A 76 0.18 -36.76 19.87
C GLU A 76 0.87 -35.48 19.36
N THR A 77 2.19 -35.52 19.15
CA THR A 77 2.95 -34.37 18.61
C THR A 77 2.36 -33.81 17.31
N ILE A 78 1.87 -34.66 16.41
CA ILE A 78 1.26 -34.19 15.14
C ILE A 78 -0.04 -33.43 15.39
N THR A 79 -0.86 -33.86 16.36
CA THR A 79 -2.13 -33.20 16.70
C THR A 79 -1.91 -31.90 17.47
N ALA A 80 -0.84 -31.81 18.26
CA ALA A 80 -0.45 -30.59 18.98
C ALA A 80 -0.17 -29.39 18.07
N PHE A 81 0.37 -29.63 16.87
CA PHE A 81 0.64 -28.57 15.89
C PHE A 81 -0.60 -28.08 15.13
N VAL A 82 -1.74 -28.78 15.22
CA VAL A 82 -2.96 -28.38 14.49
C VAL A 82 -3.47 -27.03 14.98
N GLU A 83 -3.46 -26.79 16.29
CA GLU A 83 -3.92 -25.53 16.89
C GLU A 83 -3.10 -24.31 16.43
N PRO A 84 -1.76 -24.25 16.63
CA PRO A 84 -0.97 -23.13 16.15
C PRO A 84 -1.02 -22.97 14.63
N PHE A 85 -1.16 -24.06 13.87
CA PHE A 85 -1.29 -24.01 12.42
C PHE A 85 -2.61 -23.38 11.96
N VAL A 86 -3.73 -23.71 12.61
CA VAL A 86 -5.05 -23.10 12.31
C VAL A 86 -5.02 -21.61 12.60
N ILE A 87 -4.41 -21.18 13.71
CA ILE A 87 -4.29 -19.75 14.04
C ILE A 87 -3.44 -19.01 12.99
N LEU A 88 -2.30 -19.58 12.58
CA LEU A 88 -1.48 -19.03 11.50
C LEU A 88 -2.24 -18.94 10.18
N LEU A 89 -3.05 -19.96 9.84
CA LEU A 89 -3.86 -19.95 8.63
C LEU A 89 -4.90 -18.82 8.67
N ILE A 90 -5.56 -18.60 9.81
CA ILE A 90 -6.49 -17.47 10.00
C ILE A 90 -5.76 -16.13 9.79
N LEU A 91 -4.55 -15.98 10.33
CA LEU A 91 -3.76 -14.76 10.16
C LEU A 91 -3.38 -14.52 8.69
N VAL A 92 -2.97 -15.56 7.96
CA VAL A 92 -2.65 -15.48 6.53
C VAL A 92 -3.90 -15.17 5.71
N ALA A 93 -5.03 -15.81 6.02
CA ALA A 93 -6.29 -15.53 5.33
C ALA A 93 -6.77 -14.09 5.58
N ASN A 94 -6.64 -13.59 6.81
CA ASN A 94 -6.98 -12.21 7.14
C ASN A 94 -6.04 -11.23 6.44
N ALA A 95 -4.74 -11.52 6.37
CA ALA A 95 -3.79 -10.71 5.61
C ALA A 95 -4.13 -10.69 4.11
N ILE A 96 -4.60 -11.79 3.52
CA ILE A 96 -5.00 -11.80 2.09
C ILE A 96 -6.32 -11.03 1.85
N VAL A 97 -7.27 -11.08 2.78
CA VAL A 97 -8.57 -10.40 2.64
C VAL A 97 -8.50 -8.91 3.00
N GLY A 98 -7.61 -8.56 3.95
CA GLY A 98 -7.44 -7.21 4.46
C GLY A 98 -6.40 -6.36 3.73
N VAL A 99 -5.65 -6.94 2.79
CA VAL A 99 -4.70 -6.25 1.87
C VAL A 99 -5.43 -5.85 0.59
#